data_AF-A0A497KQD3-F1
#
_entry.id   AF-A0A497KQD3-F1
#
_cell.length_a   1.000
_cell.length_b   1.000
_cell.length_c   1.000
_cell.angle_alpha   90.00
_cell.angle_beta   90.00
_cell.angle_gamma   90.00
#
_symmetry.space_group_name_H-M   'P 1'
#
loop_
_entity.id
_entity.type
_entity.pdbx_description
1 polymer ?
#
loop_
_entity_poly.entity_id
_entity_poly.type
_entity_poly.pdbx_seq_one_letter_code
_entity_poly.pdbx_strand_id
1 'polypeptide(L)'
;MTEKIFKSNDDNFLREVFKKTRVLADEKFGKKINFYYTSNFFPPISVTGKKCFLNCLHCQHKLLDMMISVKTPEEFVKKCIQLEKNGAKGILVSGGCL
;
A
#
# COMPACT_ATOMS: atom_id res chain seq x y z
N MET A 1 -4.28 -28.26 -9.74
CA MET A 1 -5.27 -27.18 -9.96
C MET A 1 -4.63 -25.79 -9.89
N THR A 2 -3.86 -25.48 -8.84
CA THR A 2 -3.16 -24.20 -8.67
C THR A 2 -2.18 -23.87 -9.79
N GLU A 3 -1.35 -24.83 -10.22
CA GLU A 3 -0.43 -24.62 -11.35
C GLU A 3 -1.14 -24.27 -12.66
N LYS A 4 -2.34 -24.81 -12.87
CA LYS A 4 -3.14 -24.50 -14.07
C LYS A 4 -3.59 -23.03 -14.07
N ILE A 5 -3.93 -22.46 -12.92
CA ILE A 5 -4.37 -21.06 -12.81
C ILE A 5 -3.25 -20.11 -13.23
N PHE A 6 -2.05 -20.30 -12.69
CA PHE A 6 -0.93 -19.38 -12.95
C PHE A 6 -0.26 -19.55 -14.32
N LYS A 7 -0.50 -20.67 -15.02
CA LYS A 7 0.12 -20.97 -16.32
C LYS A 7 -0.88 -20.94 -17.50
N SER A 8 -2.17 -20.69 -17.25
CA SER A 8 -3.21 -20.75 -18.28
C SER A 8 -3.30 -19.45 -19.08
N ASN A 9 -3.38 -19.58 -20.41
CA ASN A 9 -3.77 -18.50 -21.33
C ASN A 9 -5.21 -18.69 -21.88
N ASP A 10 -5.95 -19.68 -21.38
CA ASP A 10 -7.36 -19.91 -21.75
C ASP A 10 -8.26 -18.89 -21.03
N ASP A 11 -8.80 -17.93 -21.79
CA ASP A 11 -9.66 -16.85 -21.30
C ASP A 11 -10.96 -17.37 -20.68
N ASN A 12 -11.58 -18.42 -21.25
CA ASN A 12 -12.82 -18.98 -20.72
C ASN A 12 -12.58 -19.60 -19.35
N PHE A 13 -11.48 -20.35 -19.20
CA PHE A 13 -11.08 -20.90 -17.92
C PHE A 13 -10.79 -19.80 -16.89
N LEU A 14 -10.05 -18.75 -17.25
CA LEU A 14 -9.73 -17.65 -16.34
C LEU A 14 -10.97 -16.86 -15.90
N ARG A 15 -11.93 -16.61 -16.80
CA ARG A 15 -13.21 -15.97 -16.46
C ARG A 15 -13.99 -16.76 -15.42
N GLU A 16 -14.05 -18.08 -15.57
CA GLU A 16 -14.74 -18.94 -14.60
C GLU A 16 -14.02 -18.94 -13.23
N VAL A 17 -12.69 -18.92 -13.23
CA VAL A 17 -11.90 -18.74 -12.01
C VAL A 17 -12.24 -17.39 -11.35
N PHE A 18 -12.21 -16.29 -12.10
CA PHE A 18 -12.51 -14.96 -11.56
C PHE A 18 -13.93 -14.87 -10.99
N LYS A 19 -14.93 -15.41 -11.69
CA LYS A 19 -16.32 -15.46 -11.22
C LYS A 19 -16.46 -16.20 -9.89
N LYS A 20 -15.86 -17.39 -9.77
CA LYS A 20 -15.87 -18.17 -8.52
C LYS A 20 -15.17 -17.42 -7.40
N THR A 21 -14.00 -16.82 -7.66
CA THR A 21 -13.26 -16.07 -6.64
C THR A 21 -14.01 -14.82 -6.16
N ARG A 22 -14.74 -14.12 -7.05
CA ARG A 22 -15.57 -12.98 -6.66
C ARG A 22 -16.71 -13.38 -5.73
N VAL A 23 -17.39 -14.49 -6.01
CA VAL A 23 -18.45 -15.02 -5.13
C VAL A 23 -17.88 -15.35 -3.76
N LEU A 24 -16.76 -16.08 -3.70
CA LEU A 24 -16.10 -16.41 -2.42
C LEU A 24 -15.65 -15.16 -1.66
N ALA A 25 -15.17 -14.12 -2.36
CA ALA A 25 -14.80 -12.87 -1.74
C ALA A 25 -16.02 -12.10 -1.21
N ASP A 26 -17.14 -12.08 -1.94
CA ASP A 26 -18.40 -11.48 -1.51
C ASP A 26 -18.96 -12.17 -0.25
N GLU A 27 -18.95 -13.49 -0.22
CA GLU A 27 -19.44 -14.28 0.92
C GLU A 27 -18.60 -14.05 2.18
N LYS A 28 -17.28 -13.92 2.04
CA LYS A 28 -16.37 -13.74 3.18
C LYS A 28 -16.21 -12.31 3.66
N PHE A 29 -16.20 -11.34 2.74
CA PHE A 29 -15.81 -9.95 3.03
C PHE A 29 -16.87 -8.93 2.66
N GLY A 30 -17.98 -9.36 2.04
CA GLY A 30 -19.00 -8.48 1.50
C GLY A 30 -18.54 -7.71 0.26
N LYS A 31 -19.37 -6.74 -0.15
CA LYS A 31 -19.16 -5.92 -1.35
C LYS A 31 -18.56 -4.54 -1.05
N LYS A 32 -18.02 -4.34 0.17
CA LYS A 32 -17.43 -3.06 0.57
C LYS A 32 -16.00 -2.94 0.02
N ILE A 33 -15.68 -1.79 -0.54
CA ILE A 33 -14.31 -1.44 -0.98
C ILE A 33 -13.78 -0.37 -0.02
N ASN A 34 -12.60 -0.61 0.55
CA ASN A 34 -11.90 0.37 1.37
C ASN A 34 -10.74 0.97 0.57
N PHE A 35 -10.60 2.30 0.61
CA PHE A 35 -9.59 3.02 -0.14
C PHE A 35 -8.48 3.54 0.80
N TYR A 36 -7.27 3.02 0.61
CA TYR A 36 -6.07 3.40 1.36
C TYR A 36 -4.95 3.77 0.38
N TYR A 37 -5.14 4.83 -0.39
CA TYR A 37 -4.17 5.29 -1.38
C TYR A 37 -3.53 6.61 -0.96
N THR A 38 -2.30 6.83 -1.45
CA THR A 38 -1.51 8.04 -1.17
C THR A 38 -2.30 9.28 -1.56
N SER A 39 -2.72 10.05 -0.56
CA SER A 39 -3.57 11.22 -0.71
C SER A 39 -3.51 12.07 0.56
N ASN A 40 -4.23 13.20 0.60
CA ASN A 40 -4.39 13.97 1.83
C ASN A 40 -5.20 13.22 2.90
N PHE A 41 -6.00 12.22 2.52
CA PHE A 41 -6.74 11.37 3.47
C PHE A 41 -5.87 10.28 4.09
N PHE A 42 -4.91 9.75 3.32
CA PHE A 42 -3.92 8.76 3.76
C PHE A 42 -2.52 9.18 3.29
N PRO A 43 -1.94 10.23 3.90
CA PRO A 43 -0.63 10.73 3.55
C PRO A 43 0.45 9.66 3.80
N PRO A 44 1.37 9.44 2.83
CA PRO A 44 2.49 8.52 3.01
C PRO A 44 3.62 9.17 3.81
N ILE A 45 4.12 8.43 4.80
CA ILE A 45 5.16 8.86 5.72
C ILE A 45 6.31 7.86 5.65
N SER A 46 7.54 8.37 5.48
CA SER A 46 8.76 7.57 5.62
C SER A 46 9.47 7.89 6.93
N VAL A 47 9.63 6.87 7.78
CA VAL A 47 10.29 6.99 9.09
C VAL A 47 11.82 6.98 9.00
N THR A 48 12.37 6.66 7.83
CA THR A 48 13.82 6.75 7.53
C THR A 48 14.13 7.95 6.64
N GLY A 49 13.14 8.82 6.41
CA GLY A 49 13.19 9.88 5.41
C GLY A 49 13.43 9.32 4.01
N LYS A 50 14.37 9.90 3.26
CA LYS A 50 14.65 9.52 1.87
C LYS A 50 15.74 8.43 1.73
N LYS A 51 16.28 7.94 2.85
CA LYS A 51 17.42 7.03 2.85
C LYS A 51 16.98 5.58 2.75
N CYS A 52 17.64 4.82 1.87
CA CYS A 52 17.55 3.38 1.77
C CYS A 52 18.88 2.82 1.21
N PHE A 53 19.66 2.09 2.01
CA PHE A 53 20.95 1.54 1.58
C PHE A 53 20.83 0.39 0.59
N LEU A 54 19.70 -0.32 0.61
CA LEU A 54 19.50 -1.48 -0.27
C LEU A 54 19.50 -1.09 -1.76
N ASN A 55 19.04 0.13 -2.09
CA ASN A 55 18.99 0.67 -3.45
C ASN A 55 18.53 -0.35 -4.51
N CYS A 56 17.45 -1.10 -4.22
CA CYS A 56 17.04 -2.22 -5.06
C CYS A 56 16.65 -1.75 -6.48
N LEU A 57 16.84 -2.63 -7.48
CA LEU A 57 16.56 -2.32 -8.90
C LEU A 57 15.11 -1.86 -9.14
N HIS A 58 14.17 -2.29 -8.29
CA HIS A 58 12.75 -1.97 -8.42
C HIS A 58 12.43 -0.50 -8.17
N CYS A 59 12.89 0.08 -7.06
CA CYS A 59 12.53 1.45 -6.68
C CYS A 59 13.71 2.41 -6.66
N GLN A 60 14.94 1.89 -6.49
CA GLN A 60 16.17 2.69 -6.40
C GLN A 60 16.00 3.88 -5.45
N HIS A 61 15.47 3.64 -4.24
CA HIS A 61 15.09 4.62 -3.21
C HIS A 61 14.07 5.73 -3.60
N LYS A 62 13.73 5.90 -4.88
CA LYS A 62 12.87 6.99 -5.39
C LYS A 62 11.46 6.99 -4.80
N LEU A 63 10.96 5.84 -4.38
CA LEU A 63 9.66 5.76 -3.71
C LEU A 63 9.59 6.65 -2.46
N LEU A 64 10.70 6.74 -1.71
CA LEU A 64 10.76 7.52 -0.47
C LEU A 64 10.79 9.03 -0.74
N ASP A 65 11.18 9.47 -1.94
CA ASP A 65 11.27 10.88 -2.30
C ASP A 65 9.91 11.59 -2.32
N MET A 66 8.85 10.82 -2.61
CA MET A 66 7.46 11.30 -2.67
C MET A 66 6.75 11.26 -1.31
N MET A 67 7.39 10.71 -0.28
CA MET A 67 6.80 10.55 1.06
C MET A 67 7.18 11.71 1.98
N ILE A 68 6.32 11.97 2.96
CA ILE A 68 6.63 12.90 4.05
C ILE A 68 7.75 12.27 4.89
N SER A 69 8.92 12.91 4.90
CA SER A 69 10.05 12.47 5.73
C SER A 69 9.81 12.85 7.19
N VAL A 70 9.97 11.89 8.09
CA VAL A 70 10.06 12.10 9.54
C VAL A 70 11.16 11.19 10.09
N LYS A 71 12.06 11.71 10.91
CA LYS A 71 13.30 11.01 11.29
C LYS A 71 13.40 10.71 12.78
N THR A 72 12.50 11.25 13.60
CA THR A 72 12.46 10.97 15.04
C THR A 72 11.04 10.65 15.49
N PRO A 73 10.89 9.92 16.62
CA PRO A 73 9.58 9.65 17.20
C PRO A 73 8.78 10.93 17.52
N GLU A 74 9.44 11.98 18.01
CA GLU A 74 8.79 13.25 18.38
C GLU A 74 8.26 13.97 17.13
N GLU A 75 9.04 13.99 16.05
CA GLU A 75 8.63 14.53 14.76
C GLU A 75 7.45 13.75 14.18
N PHE A 76 7.50 12.41 14.27
CA PHE A 76 6.44 11.52 13.81
C PHE A 76 5.12 11.84 14.52
N VAL A 77 5.11 11.90 15.85
CA VAL A 77 3.90 12.22 16.63
C VAL A 77 3.37 13.61 16.27
N LYS A 78 4.24 14.62 16.22
CA LYS A 78 3.85 15.99 15.85
C LYS A 78 3.24 16.04 14.45
N LYS A 79 3.81 15.29 13.49
CA LYS A 79 3.31 15.21 12.12
C LYS A 79 1.94 14.52 12.06
N CYS A 80 1.73 13.43 12.80
CA CYS A 80 0.44 12.75 12.87
C CYS A 80 -0.67 13.67 13.38
N ILE A 81 -0.42 14.41 14.47
CA ILE A 81 -1.36 15.40 15.02
C ILE A 81 -1.67 16.50 14.00
N GLN A 82 -0.65 16.98 13.28
CA GLN A 82 -0.84 17.98 12.22
C GLN A 82 -1.72 17.45 11.08
N LEU A 83 -1.48 16.22 10.63
CA LEU A 83 -2.21 15.61 9.52
C LEU A 83 -3.67 15.33 9.88
N GLU A 84 -3.92 14.85 11.10
CA GLU A 84 -5.28 14.67 11.64
C GLU A 84 -6.05 15.99 11.64
N LYS A 85 -5.44 17.08 12.16
CA LYS A 85 -6.03 18.43 12.13
C LYS A 85 -6.33 18.93 10.72
N ASN A 86 -5.56 18.47 9.72
CA ASN A 86 -5.76 18.79 8.32
C ASN A 86 -6.77 17.85 7.61
N GLY A 87 -7.44 16.98 8.35
CA GLY A 87 -8.52 16.11 7.84
C GLY A 87 -8.07 14.74 7.35
N ALA A 88 -6.82 14.34 7.60
CA ALA A 88 -6.38 12.97 7.32
C ALA A 88 -7.22 11.95 8.11
N LYS A 89 -7.56 10.82 7.47
CA LYS A 89 -8.31 9.70 8.08
C LYS A 89 -7.40 8.60 8.60
N GLY A 90 -6.15 8.59 8.16
CA GLY A 90 -5.10 7.71 8.63
C GLY A 90 -3.77 8.10 7.99
N ILE A 91 -2.77 7.26 8.13
CA ILE A 91 -1.43 7.47 7.56
C ILE A 91 -0.92 6.16 6.97
N LEU A 92 -0.07 6.25 5.95
CA LEU A 92 0.63 5.09 5.39
C LEU A 92 2.09 5.16 5.82
N VAL A 93 2.47 4.33 6.79
CA VAL A 93 3.83 4.33 7.37
C VAL A 93 4.72 3.36 6.59
N SER A 94 5.88 3.83 6.15
CA SER A 94 6.89 3.06 5.42
C SER A 94 8.31 3.52 5.79
N GLY A 95 9.33 2.93 5.17
CA GLY A 95 10.73 3.26 5.38
C GLY A 95 11.66 2.45 4.47
N GLY A 96 12.89 2.94 4.34
CA GLY A 96 13.99 2.25 3.67
C GLY A 96 14.84 1.41 4.62
N CYS A 97 15.67 0.55 4.05
CA CYS A 97 16.69 -0.18 4.82
C CYS A 97 17.78 0.80 5.30
N LEU A 98 18.09 0.75 6.59
CA LEU A 98 19.20 1.48 7.22
C LEU A 98 20.40 0.54 7.47
#